data_AF-A0A932RK34-F1
#
_entry.id   AF-A0A932RK34-F1
#
_cell.length_a   1.000
_cell.length_b   1.000
_cell.length_c   1.000
_cell.angle_alpha   90.00
_cell.angle_beta   90.00
_cell.angle_gamma   90.00
#
_symmetry.space_group_name_H-M   'P 1'
#
loop_
_entity.id
_entity.type
_entity.pdbx_description
1 polymer ?
#
loop_
_entity_poly.entity_id
_entity_poly.type
_entity_poly.pdbx_seq_one_letter_code
_entity_poly.pdbx_strand_id
1 'polypeptide(L)'
;MTTRDQQRAQKAYTRVAARLNQAGEAEYKRFSRSFPALVHTCGLAQAIAYGQVKAPVQYMSDLADIIGLPDAETLARAGREAPLPDYQRYSREALASATWIKRYADAVLRGED
;
A
#
# COMPACT_ATOMS: atom_id res chain seq x y z
N MET A 1 -18.91 0.90 16.71
CA MET A 1 -17.68 1.64 16.30
C MET A 1 -16.73 0.64 15.66
N THR A 2 -16.28 0.87 14.42
CA THR A 2 -15.29 -0.01 13.76
C THR A 2 -13.88 0.34 14.20
N THR A 3 -13.00 -0.65 14.35
CA THR A 3 -11.59 -0.41 14.69
C THR A 3 -10.83 0.16 13.48
N ARG A 4 -9.68 0.81 13.72
CA ARG A 4 -8.80 1.29 12.64
C ARG A 4 -8.37 0.16 11.70
N ASP A 5 -8.13 -1.03 12.25
CA ASP A 5 -7.73 -2.18 11.44
C ASP A 5 -8.88 -2.67 10.54
N GLN A 6 -10.12 -2.70 11.06
CA GLN A 6 -11.31 -2.98 10.24
C GLN A 6 -11.49 -1.96 9.12
N GLN A 7 -11.23 -0.67 9.37
CA GLN A 7 -11.29 0.37 8.34
C GLN A 7 -10.22 0.15 7.26
N ARG A 8 -8.99 -0.21 7.63
CA ARG A 8 -7.93 -0.54 6.66
C ARG A 8 -8.32 -1.75 5.81
N ALA A 9 -8.82 -2.81 6.45
CA ALA A 9 -9.28 -4.01 5.75
C ALA A 9 -10.38 -3.68 4.73
N GLN A 10 -11.40 -2.93 5.14
CA GLN A 10 -12.51 -2.55 4.26
C GLN A 10 -12.03 -1.70 3.07
N LYS A 11 -11.21 -0.68 3.31
CA LYS A 11 -10.66 0.17 2.24
C LYS A 11 -9.75 -0.64 1.30
N ALA A 12 -8.89 -1.48 1.85
CA ALA A 12 -7.99 -2.33 1.07
C ALA A 12 -8.78 -3.28 0.17
N TYR A 13 -9.83 -3.93 0.70
CA TYR A 13 -10.71 -4.77 -0.11
C TYR A 13 -11.34 -3.98 -1.26
N THR A 14 -11.93 -2.80 -0.98
CA THR A 14 -12.52 -1.95 -2.02
C THR A 14 -11.52 -1.60 -3.12
N ARG A 15 -10.29 -1.21 -2.74
CA ARG A 15 -9.25 -0.84 -3.71
C ARG A 15 -8.77 -2.03 -4.52
N VAL A 16 -8.49 -3.17 -3.88
CA VAL A 16 -8.04 -4.39 -4.57
C VAL A 16 -9.12 -4.96 -5.47
N ALA A 17 -10.38 -5.03 -5.02
CA ALA A 17 -11.48 -5.53 -5.83
C ALA A 17 -11.67 -4.69 -7.10
N ALA A 18 -11.43 -3.37 -7.04
CA ALA A 18 -11.46 -2.49 -8.21
C ALA A 18 -10.32 -2.77 -9.22
N ARG A 19 -9.32 -3.58 -8.87
CA ARG A 19 -8.24 -4.02 -9.78
C ARG A 19 -8.53 -5.36 -10.46
N LEU A 20 -9.58 -6.07 -10.06
CA LEU A 20 -9.96 -7.33 -10.67
C LEU A 20 -10.33 -7.12 -12.16
N ASN A 21 -9.76 -7.96 -13.04
CA ASN A 21 -9.90 -7.89 -14.49
C ASN A 21 -9.42 -6.57 -15.12
N GLN A 22 -8.59 -5.79 -14.43
CA GLN A 22 -7.97 -4.58 -14.99
C GLN A 22 -6.60 -4.90 -15.60
N ALA A 23 -6.17 -4.07 -16.55
CA ALA A 23 -4.80 -4.12 -17.04
C ALA A 23 -3.82 -3.88 -15.89
N GLY A 24 -2.76 -4.70 -15.80
CA GLY A 24 -1.78 -4.61 -14.71
C GLY A 24 -2.16 -5.36 -13.42
N GLU A 25 -3.22 -6.18 -13.44
CA GLU A 25 -3.68 -6.96 -12.29
C GLU A 25 -2.57 -7.87 -11.71
N ALA A 26 -1.86 -8.60 -12.58
CA ALA A 26 -0.81 -9.52 -12.16
C ALA A 26 0.38 -8.79 -11.55
N GLU A 27 0.80 -7.67 -12.14
CA GLU A 27 1.86 -6.82 -11.64
C GLU A 27 1.49 -6.18 -10.29
N TYR A 28 0.23 -5.77 -10.13
CA TYR A 28 -0.27 -5.25 -8.86
C TYR A 28 -0.21 -6.32 -7.77
N LYS A 29 -0.71 -7.53 -8.07
CA LYS A 29 -0.65 -8.66 -7.15
C LYS A 29 0.79 -8.98 -6.75
N ARG A 30 1.68 -9.14 -7.73
CA ARG A 30 3.11 -9.42 -7.49
C ARG A 30 3.76 -8.34 -6.64
N PHE A 31 3.56 -7.07 -6.96
CA PHE A 31 4.14 -5.96 -6.20
C PHE A 31 3.61 -5.95 -4.75
N SER A 32 2.30 -6.17 -4.57
CA SER A 32 1.66 -6.17 -3.23
C SER A 32 2.26 -7.20 -2.27
N ARG A 33 2.74 -8.34 -2.78
CA ARG A 33 3.40 -9.39 -1.99
C ARG A 33 4.73 -8.93 -1.41
N SER A 34 5.49 -8.14 -2.16
CA SER A 34 6.82 -7.67 -1.78
C SER A 34 6.82 -6.40 -0.93
N PHE A 35 5.85 -5.51 -1.10
CA PHE A 35 5.91 -4.18 -0.50
C PHE A 35 5.93 -4.17 1.04
N PRO A 36 5.17 -5.01 1.77
CA PRO A 36 5.28 -5.08 3.23
C PRO A 36 6.71 -5.44 3.69
N ALA A 37 7.36 -6.35 2.98
CA ALA A 37 8.74 -6.74 3.27
C ALA A 37 9.71 -5.57 2.99
N LEU A 38 9.53 -4.84 1.89
CA LEU A 38 10.33 -3.64 1.59
C LEU A 38 10.25 -2.62 2.73
N VAL A 39 9.04 -2.28 3.19
CA VAL A 39 8.85 -1.34 4.31
C VAL A 39 9.56 -1.82 5.58
N HIS A 40 9.51 -3.13 5.86
CA HIS A 40 10.17 -3.69 7.03
C HIS A 40 11.71 -3.69 6.92
N THR A 41 12.25 -4.00 5.75
CA THR A 41 13.70 -4.14 5.52
C THR A 41 14.40 -2.79 5.34
N CYS A 42 13.83 -1.88 4.56
CA CYS A 42 14.49 -0.63 4.17
C CYS A 42 13.78 0.64 4.65
N GLY A 43 12.65 0.49 5.35
CA GLY A 43 11.86 1.61 5.86
C GLY A 43 10.93 2.21 4.80
N LEU A 44 10.02 3.06 5.27
CA LEU A 44 8.95 3.64 4.43
C LEU A 44 9.51 4.50 3.29
N ALA A 45 10.50 5.35 3.57
CA ALA A 45 11.04 6.29 2.58
C ALA A 45 11.60 5.56 1.35
N GLN A 46 12.44 4.56 1.57
CA GLN A 46 13.07 3.79 0.49
C GLN A 46 12.05 2.87 -0.21
N ALA A 47 11.12 2.27 0.54
CA ALA A 47 10.06 1.46 -0.04
C ALA A 47 9.18 2.27 -1.01
N ILE A 48 8.79 3.50 -0.64
CA ILE A 48 8.02 4.38 -1.53
C ILE A 48 8.84 4.78 -2.75
N ALA A 49 10.11 5.18 -2.57
CA ALA A 49 10.97 5.57 -3.69
C ALA A 49 11.14 4.44 -4.73
N TYR A 50 11.35 3.20 -4.26
CA TYR A 50 11.35 2.02 -5.12
C TYR A 50 10.00 1.81 -5.80
N GLY A 51 8.93 1.94 -5.04
CA GLY A 51 7.57 1.79 -5.52
C GLY A 51 7.16 2.79 -6.60
N GLN A 52 7.59 4.05 -6.52
CA GLN A 52 7.33 5.06 -7.56
C GLN A 52 7.93 4.71 -8.93
N VAL A 53 8.98 3.87 -8.95
CA VAL A 53 9.65 3.43 -10.18
C VAL A 53 9.15 2.07 -10.66
N LYS A 54 8.77 1.18 -9.74
CA LYS A 54 8.51 -0.25 -10.04
C LYS A 54 7.08 -0.70 -9.87
N ALA A 55 6.26 0.01 -9.08
CA ALA A 55 4.89 -0.39 -8.84
C ALA A 55 4.00 0.02 -10.02
N PRO A 56 2.88 -0.69 -10.23
CA PRO A 56 1.78 -0.16 -11.03
C PRO A 56 1.31 1.19 -10.46
N VAL A 57 0.92 2.10 -11.35
CA VAL A 57 0.55 3.49 -11.03
C VAL A 57 -0.48 3.57 -9.88
N GLN A 58 -1.38 2.60 -9.82
CA GLN A 58 -2.49 2.56 -8.89
C GLN A 58 -2.08 2.17 -7.46
N TYR A 59 -0.97 1.43 -7.28
CA TYR A 59 -0.63 0.88 -5.97
C TYR A 59 -0.37 1.98 -4.94
N MET A 60 0.41 3.01 -5.31
CA MET A 60 0.75 4.09 -4.37
C MET A 60 -0.46 4.94 -4.03
N SER A 61 -1.36 5.21 -4.99
CA SER A 61 -2.60 5.93 -4.73
C SER A 61 -3.55 5.13 -3.83
N ASP A 62 -3.65 3.81 -4.05
CA ASP A 62 -4.48 2.94 -3.22
C ASP A 62 -3.95 2.89 -1.79
N LEU A 63 -2.62 2.75 -1.62
CA LEU A 63 -1.99 2.77 -0.30
C LEU A 63 -2.21 4.10 0.43
N ALA A 64 -2.04 5.23 -0.26
CA ALA A 64 -2.27 6.55 0.31
C ALA A 64 -3.71 6.70 0.83
N ASP A 65 -4.71 6.30 0.03
CA ASP A 65 -6.12 6.38 0.42
C ASP A 65 -6.46 5.50 1.64
N ILE A 66 -5.89 4.30 1.73
CA ILE A 66 -6.09 3.41 2.87
C ILE A 66 -5.50 4.03 4.16
N ILE A 67 -4.31 4.61 4.07
CA ILE A 67 -3.66 5.33 5.18
C ILE A 67 -4.41 6.62 5.54
N GLY A 68 -5.22 7.16 4.61
CA GLY A 68 -5.96 8.41 4.80
C GLY A 68 -5.19 9.66 4.36
N LEU A 69 -4.30 9.51 3.37
CA LEU A 69 -3.61 10.61 2.71
C LEU A 69 -4.32 10.93 1.37
N PRO A 70 -4.27 12.20 0.91
CA PRO A 70 -4.98 12.61 -0.31
C PRO A 70 -4.53 11.86 -1.56
N ASP A 71 -3.23 11.61 -1.69
CA ASP A 71 -2.62 11.08 -2.91
C ASP A 71 -1.24 10.43 -2.64
N ALA A 72 -0.73 9.76 -3.67
CA ALA A 72 0.58 9.12 -3.66
C ALA A 72 1.73 10.11 -3.44
N GLU A 73 1.59 11.36 -3.90
CA GLU A 73 2.62 12.39 -3.74
C GLU A 73 2.75 12.82 -2.28
N THR A 74 1.64 13.00 -1.58
CA THR A 74 1.59 13.32 -0.17
C THR A 74 2.15 12.19 0.67
N LEU A 75 1.89 10.93 0.30
CA LEU A 75 2.55 9.77 0.91
C LEU A 75 4.06 9.80 0.71
N ALA A 76 4.53 10.08 -0.50
CA ALA A 76 5.97 10.17 -0.80
C ALA A 76 6.65 11.31 -0.05
N ARG A 77 6.01 12.48 0.03
CA ARG A 77 6.47 13.62 0.83
C ARG A 77 6.53 13.27 2.31
N ALA A 78 5.49 12.65 2.86
CA ALA A 78 5.46 12.18 4.24
C ALA A 78 6.58 11.18 4.56
N GLY A 79 6.95 10.33 3.59
CA GLY A 79 8.08 9.41 3.73
C GLY A 79 9.44 10.12 3.83
N ARG A 80 9.60 11.32 3.26
CA ARG A 80 10.88 12.04 3.23
C ARG A 80 11.00 13.16 4.25
N GLU A 81 9.89 13.82 4.56
CA GLU A 81 9.89 15.13 5.25
C GLU A 81 9.18 15.11 6.60
N ALA A 82 8.48 14.03 6.96
CA ALA A 82 7.76 13.99 8.23
C ALA A 82 8.73 14.00 9.43
N PRO A 83 8.41 14.73 10.51
CA PRO A 83 9.12 14.60 11.78
C PRO A 83 9.12 13.15 12.26
N LEU A 84 10.15 12.74 13.00
CA LEU A 84 10.35 11.34 13.40
C LEU A 84 9.10 10.65 14.01
N PRO A 85 8.32 11.29 14.91
CA PRO A 85 7.11 10.66 15.45
C PRO A 85 6.06 10.36 14.37
N ASP A 86 5.88 11.29 13.43
CA ASP A 86 4.94 11.14 12.32
C ASP A 86 5.45 10.12 11.30
N TYR A 87 6.74 10.13 10.99
CA TYR A 87 7.36 9.12 10.14
C TYR A 87 7.17 7.70 10.69
N GLN A 88 7.36 7.51 12.00
CA GLN A 88 7.11 6.22 12.67
C GLN A 88 5.63 5.84 12.64
N ARG A 89 4.72 6.81 12.78
CA ARG A 89 3.28 6.58 12.60
C ARG A 89 3.00 6.12 11.17
N TYR A 90 3.42 6.87 10.16
CA TYR A 90 3.18 6.53 8.75
C TYR A 90 3.81 5.18 8.37
N SER A 91 4.99 4.85 8.89
CA SER A 91 5.63 3.56 8.64
C SER A 91 4.78 2.39 9.15
N ARG A 92 4.21 2.52 10.35
CA ARG A 92 3.29 1.50 10.92
C ARG A 92 1.97 1.44 10.15
N GLU A 93 1.41 2.58 9.76
CA GLU A 93 0.19 2.63 8.95
C GLU A 93 0.41 1.98 7.58
N ALA A 94 1.49 2.32 6.89
CA ALA A 94 1.81 1.77 5.58
C ALA A 94 2.04 0.26 5.64
N LEU A 95 2.77 -0.22 6.65
CA LEU A 95 2.98 -1.66 6.82
C LEU A 95 1.67 -2.40 7.08
N ALA A 96 0.79 -1.88 7.94
CA ALA A 96 -0.52 -2.48 8.22
C ALA A 96 -1.44 -2.46 6.99
N SER A 97 -1.52 -1.33 6.30
CA SER A 97 -2.34 -1.17 5.08
C SER A 97 -1.84 -2.04 3.94
N ALA A 98 -0.53 -2.07 3.69
CA ALA A 98 0.07 -2.92 2.66
C ALA A 98 -0.12 -4.41 2.96
N THR A 99 -0.13 -4.81 4.24
CA THR A 99 -0.43 -6.19 4.64
C THR A 99 -1.86 -6.56 4.26
N TRP A 100 -2.83 -5.66 4.45
CA TRP A 100 -4.21 -5.90 4.00
C TRP A 100 -4.33 -5.92 2.47
N ILE A 101 -3.64 -5.02 1.75
CA ILE A 101 -3.59 -5.05 0.28
C ILE A 101 -3.06 -6.41 -0.19
N LYS A 102 -1.94 -6.89 0.36
CA LYS A 102 -1.38 -8.20 0.05
C LYS A 102 -2.40 -9.32 0.23
N ARG A 103 -3.02 -9.39 1.43
CA ARG A 103 -3.99 -10.45 1.76
C ARG A 103 -5.15 -10.49 0.76
N TYR A 104 -5.71 -9.33 0.42
CA TYR A 104 -6.80 -9.29 -0.55
C TYR A 104 -6.33 -9.49 -1.98
N ALA A 105 -5.13 -9.05 -2.35
CA ALA A 105 -4.58 -9.30 -3.67
C ALA A 105 -4.38 -10.80 -3.89
N ASP A 106 -3.90 -11.52 -2.88
CA ASP A 106 -3.78 -12.99 -2.89
C ASP A 106 -5.15 -13.68 -2.98
N ALA A 107 -6.17 -13.15 -2.30
CA ALA A 107 -7.50 -13.77 -2.24
C ALA A 107 -8.42 -13.44 -3.44
N VAL A 108 -8.28 -12.25 -4.02
CA VAL A 108 -9.23 -11.70 -5.02
C VAL A 108 -8.67 -11.73 -6.43
N LEU A 109 -7.38 -11.42 -6.61
CA LEU A 109 -6.78 -11.26 -7.93
C LEU A 109 -6.30 -12.61 -8.49
N ARG A 110 -6.53 -12.82 -9.78
CA ARG A 110 -6.28 -14.07 -10.53
C ARG A 110 -4.87 -14.19 -11.09
N GLY A 111 -4.03 -13.15 -10.98
CA GLY A 111 -2.65 -13.19 -11.47
C GLY A 111 -1.85 -14.37 -10.90
N GLU A 112 -1.04 -15.01 -11.76
CA GLU A 112 -0.22 -16.18 -11.41
C GLU A 112 0.83 -15.88 -10.33
N ASP A 113 1.29 -16.95 -9.67
CA ASP A 113 2.22 -16.91 -8.53
C ASP A 113 3.66 -16.50 -8.87
#